data_AF-A0A1C5XR38-F1
#
_entry.id   AF-A0A1C5XR38-F1
#
_cell.length_a   1.000
_cell.length_b   1.000
_cell.length_c   1.000
_cell.angle_alpha   90.00
_cell.angle_beta   90.00
_cell.angle_gamma   90.00
#
_symmetry.space_group_name_H-M   'P 1'
#
loop_
_entity.id
_entity.type
_entity.pdbx_description
1 polymer ?
#
loop_
_entity_poly.entity_id
_entity_poly.type
_entity_poly.pdbx_seq_one_letter_code
_entity_poly.pdbx_strand_id
1 'polypeptide(L)' 'MLEKRVKSGLAVTPRHLKLCDDNLRRAGVGSRNDFVEQTIEFYCSHLMSRELSMPGGRS' A
#
# COMPACT_ATOMS: atom_id res chain seq x y z
N MET A 1 -11.36 11.15 14.64
CA MET A 1 -12.53 11.15 13.74
C MET A 1 -12.30 10.07 12.71
N LEU A 2 -13.30 9.25 12.37
CA LEU A 2 -13.17 8.29 11.27
C LEU A 2 -12.97 9.09 9.97
N GLU A 3 -11.80 8.98 9.34
CA GLU A 3 -11.55 9.64 8.06
C GLU A 3 -12.57 9.15 7.02
N LYS A 4 -13.14 10.09 6.28
CA LYS A 4 -14.13 9.77 5.24
C LYS A 4 -13.43 9.12 4.06
N ARG A 5 -13.75 7.85 3.80
CA ARG A 5 -13.22 7.12 2.63
C ARG A 5 -13.75 7.72 1.31
N VAL A 6 -12.85 7.86 0.33
CA VAL A 6 -13.16 8.28 -1.04
C VAL A 6 -13.03 7.09 -1.98
N LYS A 7 -14.00 6.89 -2.87
CA LYS A 7 -13.92 5.85 -3.91
C LYS A 7 -13.12 6.40 -5.09
N SER A 8 -11.92 5.86 -5.32
CA SER A 8 -11.01 6.33 -6.38
C SER A 8 -11.03 5.50 -7.66
N GLY A 9 -11.61 4.29 -7.66
CA GLY A 9 -11.69 3.43 -8.85
C GLY A 9 -10.32 3.00 -9.39
N LEU A 10 -9.59 2.16 -8.67
CA LEU A 10 -8.28 1.66 -9.10
C LEU A 10 -8.43 0.40 -9.98
N ALA A 11 -7.88 0.45 -11.20
CA ALA A 11 -7.76 -0.73 -12.05
C ALA A 11 -6.49 -1.52 -11.71
N VAL A 12 -6.64 -2.83 -11.47
CA VAL A 12 -5.53 -3.75 -11.21
C VAL A 12 -5.66 -4.99 -12.09
N THR A 13 -4.55 -5.62 -12.42
CA THR A 13 -4.58 -6.89 -13.15
C THR A 13 -5.15 -8.02 -12.27
N PRO A 14 -5.70 -9.10 -12.85
CA PRO A 14 -6.15 -10.27 -12.09
C PRO A 14 -5.07 -10.89 -11.19
N ARG A 15 -3.82 -10.92 -11.65
CA ARG A 15 -2.68 -11.42 -10.86
C ARG A 15 -2.49 -10.63 -9.55
N HIS A 16 -2.47 -9.30 -9.64
CA HIS A 16 -2.33 -8.43 -8.47
C HIS A 16 -3.53 -8.51 -7.53
N LEU A 17 -4.74 -8.65 -8.08
CA LEU A 17 -5.93 -8.87 -7.27
C LEU A 17 -5.82 -10.18 -6.48
N LYS A 18 -5.42 -11.28 -7.13
CA LYS A 18 -5.18 -12.57 -6.45
C LYS A 18 -4.12 -12.47 -5.37
N LEU A 19 -3.02 -11.75 -5.61
CA LEU A 19 -1.98 -11.53 -4.60
C LEU A 19 -2.52 -10.79 -3.38
N CYS A 20 -3.38 -9.79 -3.58
CA CYS A 20 -4.05 -9.08 -2.48
C CYS A 20 -4.93 -10.06 -1.66
N ASP A 21 -5.81 -10.80 -2.36
CA ASP A 21 -6.76 -11.73 -1.73
C ASP A 21 -6.06 -12.86 -0.94
N ASP A 22 -5.00 -13.46 -1.51
CA ASP A 22 -4.22 -14.54 -0.90
C ASP A 22 -3.51 -14.09 0.40
N ASN A 23 -3.30 -12.78 0.60
CA ASN A 23 -2.54 -12.24 1.72
C ASN A 23 -3.37 -11.46 2.75
N LEU A 24 -4.69 -11.30 2.57
CA LEU A 24 -5.54 -10.57 3.53
C LEU A 24 -5.40 -11.13 4.96
N ARG A 25 -5.45 -12.46 5.11
CA ARG A 25 -5.30 -13.13 6.41
C ARG A 25 -3.90 -12.90 7.01
N ARG A 26 -2.86 -12.93 6.18
CA ARG A 26 -1.47 -12.73 6.62
C ARG A 26 -1.22 -11.30 7.07
N ALA A 27 -1.86 -10.34 6.42
CA ALA A 27 -1.83 -8.92 6.79
C ALA A 27 -2.75 -8.59 7.98
N GLY A 28 -3.58 -9.54 8.44
CA GLY A 28 -4.52 -9.30 9.55
C GLY A 28 -5.63 -8.30 9.22
N VAL A 29 -5.98 -8.13 7.94
CA VAL A 29 -6.97 -7.16 7.47
C VAL A 29 -8.26 -7.82 6.99
N GLY A 30 -9.37 -7.11 7.16
CA GLY A 30 -10.71 -7.60 6.81
C GLY A 30 -11.16 -7.34 5.38
N SER A 31 -10.45 -6.47 4.65
CA SER A 31 -10.84 -6.10 3.28
C SER A 31 -9.64 -5.76 2.39
N ARG A 32 -9.86 -5.84 1.07
CA ARG A 32 -8.88 -5.39 0.06
C ARG A 32 -8.53 -3.91 0.21
N ASN A 33 -9.48 -3.08 0.65
CA ASN A 33 -9.21 -1.65 0.85
C ASN A 33 -8.22 -1.45 1.98
N ASP A 34 -8.41 -2.14 3.11
CA ASP A 34 -7.51 -2.05 4.26
C ASP A 34 -6.12 -2.59 3.91
N PHE A 35 -6.05 -3.67 3.11
CA PHE A 35 -4.79 -4.18 2.58
C PHE A 35 -4.07 -3.14 1.72
N VAL A 36 -4.78 -2.48 0.82
CA VAL A 36 -4.22 -1.45 -0.08
C VAL A 36 -3.75 -0.24 0.72
N GLU A 37 -4.54 0.22 1.70
CA GLU A 37 -4.18 1.33 2.60
C GLU A 37 -2.85 1.03 3.33
N GLN A 38 -2.71 -0.15 3.95
CA GLN A 38 -1.46 -0.57 4.59
C GLN A 38 -0.30 -0.72 3.59
N THR A 39 -0.57 -1.21 2.39
CA THR A 39 0.46 -1.37 1.35
C THR A 39 0.99 -0.01 0.89
N ILE A 40 0.12 0.99 0.76
CA ILE A 40 0.50 2.37 0.42
C ILE A 40 1.43 2.92 1.51
N GLU A 41 1.03 2.83 2.78
CA GLU A 41 1.84 3.31 3.91
C GLU A 41 3.21 2.63 3.96
N PHE A 42 3.25 1.31 3.81
CA PHE A 42 4.49 0.53 3.80
C PHE A 42 5.40 0.94 2.64
N TYR A 43 4.87 1.00 1.42
CA TYR A 43 5.68 1.30 0.24
C TYR A 43 6.19 2.74 0.25
N CYS A 44 5.39 3.72 0.68
CA CYS A 44 5.85 5.09 0.89
C CYS A 44 6.99 5.15 1.92
N SER A 45 6.85 4.45 3.04
CA SER A 45 7.90 4.38 4.08
C SER A 45 9.19 3.74 3.55
N HIS A 46 9.06 2.67 2.74
CA HIS A 46 10.19 2.03 2.08
C HIS A 46 10.89 2.99 1.09
N LEU A 47 10.13 3.73 0.29
CA LEU A 47 10.68 4.71 -0.65
C LEU A 47 11.43 5.85 0.08
N MET A 48 10.84 6.42 1.13
CA MET A 48 11.50 7.48 1.93
C MET A 48 12.78 6.98 2.59
N SER A 49 12.74 5.76 3.16
CA SER A 49 13.93 5.14 3.76
C SER A 49 15.03 4.93 2.72
N ARG A 50 14.66 4.51 1.50
CA ARG A 50 15.59 4.34 0.39
C ARG A 50 16.21 5.67 -0.05
N GLU A 51 15.42 6.74 -0.14
CA GLU A 51 15.93 8.08 -0.47
C GLU A 51 16.93 8.59 0.57
N LEU A 52 16.65 8.39 1.87
CA LEU A 52 17.55 8.77 2.96
C LEU A 52 18.85 7.94 2.99
N SER A 53 18.79 6.69 2.52
CA SER A 53 19.95 5.79 2.48
C SER A 53 20.90 6.03 1.29
N MET A 54 20.49 6.85 0.32
CA MET A 54 21.33 7.22 -0.82
C MET A 54 22.21 8.43 -0.43
N PRO A 55 23.55 8.32 -0.47
CA PRO A 55 24.44 9.46 -0.21
C PRO A 55 24.38 10.41 -1.41
N GLY A 56 23.46 11.36 -1.35
CA GLY A 56 23.19 12.30 -2.44
C GLY A 56 21.72 12.68 -2.47
N GLY A 57 21.25 13.33 -1.40
CA GLY A 57 19.98 14.05 -1.43
C GLY A 57 19.97 14.96 -2.65
N ARG A 58 18.88 14.92 -3.41
CA ARG A 58 18.70 15.76 -4.60
C ARG A 58 18.96 17.22 -4.24
N SER A 59 19.96 17.81 -4.90
CA SER A 59 20.07 19.26 -5.11
C SER A 59 18.87 19.79 -5.89
#